data_AF-A0A7Y5F0F2-F1
#
_entry.id   AF-A0A7Y5F0F2-F1
#
_cell.length_a   1.000
_cell.length_b   1.000
_cell.length_c   1.000
_cell.angle_alpha   90.00
_cell.angle_beta   90.00
_cell.angle_gamma   90.00
#
_symmetry.space_group_name_H-M   'P 1'
#
loop_
_entity.id
_entity.type
_entity.pdbx_description
1 polymer ?
#
loop_
_entity_poly.entity_id
_entity_poly.type
_entity_poly.pdbx_seq_one_letter_code
_entity_poly.pdbx_strand_id
1 'polypeptide(L)' 'MMIAPLEFKLWPSGPSREPDLFFVSTNNLCNLTEKRYEGGPDLIIELLSTGSHKIDRVDKFSEYEKAGVLEY' A
#
# COMPACT_ATOMS: atom_id res chain seq x y z
N MET A 1 5.96 17.60 -6.07
CA MET A 1 5.74 16.63 -7.17
C MET A 1 6.14 15.27 -6.65
N MET A 2 5.27 14.27 -6.78
CA MET A 2 5.62 12.90 -6.40
C MET A 2 6.00 12.11 -7.63
N ILE A 3 6.98 11.23 -7.49
CA ILE A 3 7.53 10.42 -8.57
C ILE A 3 7.48 8.97 -8.10
N ALA A 4 6.99 8.08 -8.96
CA ALA A 4 6.95 6.66 -8.65
C ALA A 4 8.37 6.05 -8.59
N PRO A 5 8.58 4.99 -7.79
CA PRO A 5 7.60 4.35 -6.91
C PRO A 5 7.29 5.18 -5.66
N LEU A 6 6.07 5.03 -5.12
CA LEU A 6 5.65 5.69 -3.88
C LEU A 6 5.61 4.66 -2.73
N GLU A 7 6.40 4.92 -1.68
CA GLU A 7 6.37 4.11 -0.46
C GLU A 7 5.08 4.37 0.36
N PHE A 8 4.46 3.29 0.83
CA PHE A 8 3.43 3.28 1.86
C PHE A 8 4.00 2.62 3.12
N LYS A 9 4.15 3.40 4.20
CA LYS A 9 4.51 2.86 5.51
C LYS A 9 3.23 2.48 6.25
N LEU A 10 2.85 1.20 6.22
CA LEU A 10 1.52 0.77 6.69
C LEU A 10 1.27 1.06 8.18
N TRP A 11 2.31 0.97 9.02
CA TRP A 11 2.32 1.46 10.40
C TRP A 11 3.77 1.67 10.88
N PRO A 12 4.04 2.39 11.99
CA PRO A 12 5.39 2.83 12.35
C PRO A 12 6.46 1.73 12.44
N SER A 13 6.13 0.59 13.04
CA SER A 13 6.99 -0.60 13.14
C SER A 13 6.68 -1.68 12.10
N GLY A 14 5.85 -1.34 11.10
CA GLY A 14 5.33 -2.26 10.11
C GLY A 14 6.15 -2.38 8.84
N PRO A 15 5.65 -3.15 7.87
CA PRO A 15 6.23 -3.22 6.54
C PRO A 15 6.06 -1.88 5.80
N SER A 16 6.94 -1.67 4.83
CA SER A 16 6.78 -0.67 3.77
C SER A 16 6.40 -1.40 2.48
N ARG A 17 5.48 -0.84 1.70
CA ARG A 17 5.01 -1.42 0.44
C ARG A 17 5.00 -0.36 -0.67
N GLU A 18 5.18 -0.80 -1.90
CA GLU A 18 5.13 0.02 -3.12
C GLU A 18 4.13 -0.63 -4.09
N PRO A 19 2.83 -0.40 -3.90
CA PRO A 19 1.79 -1.01 -4.73
C PRO A 19 1.84 -0.47 -6.17
N ASP A 20 1.52 -1.34 -7.14
CA ASP A 20 1.51 -0.96 -8.56
C ASP A 20 0.47 0.13 -8.88
N LEU A 21 -0.72 0.00 -8.30
CA LEU A 21 -1.80 0.97 -8.41
C LEU A 21 -2.51 1.10 -7.06
N PHE A 22 -2.86 2.34 -6.70
CA PHE A 22 -3.53 2.66 -5.46
C PHE A 22 -4.45 3.86 -5.64
N PHE A 23 -5.44 3.98 -4.76
CA PHE A 23 -6.30 5.14 -4.66
C PHE A 23 -6.31 5.67 -3.22
N VAL A 24 -6.21 6.99 -3.10
CA VAL A 24 -6.34 7.72 -1.83
C VAL A 24 -7.38 8.82 -2.05
N SER A 25 -8.44 8.80 -1.25
CA SER A 25 -9.47 9.82 -1.25
C SER A 25 -8.92 11.15 -0.74
N THR A 26 -9.54 12.26 -1.14
CA THR A 26 -9.12 13.61 -0.69
C THR A 26 -9.11 13.77 0.82
N ASN A 27 -9.97 13.02 1.53
CA ASN A 27 -10.08 13.05 2.98
C ASN A 27 -8.85 12.46 3.68
N ASN A 28 -8.11 11.58 2.99
CA ASN A 28 -6.95 10.87 3.52
C ASN A 28 -5.60 11.45 3.04
N LEU A 29 -5.62 12.52 2.23
CA LEU A 29 -4.40 13.16 1.73
C LEU A 29 -3.50 13.74 2.83
N CYS A 30 -4.03 13.97 4.03
CA CYS A 30 -3.23 14.44 5.17
C CYS A 30 -2.12 13.45 5.58
N ASN A 31 -2.26 12.18 5.21
CA ASN A 31 -1.27 11.14 5.47
C ASN A 31 -0.12 11.14 4.44
N LEU A 32 -0.23 11.94 3.38
CA LEU A 32 0.81 12.05 2.39
C LEU A 32 1.87 13.07 2.83
N THR A 33 3.12 12.60 2.89
CA THR A 33 4.28 13.43 3.25
C THR A 33 5.18 13.65 2.03
N GLU A 34 6.20 14.49 2.18
CA GLU A 34 7.22 14.69 1.14
C GLU A 34 8.00 13.42 0.81
N LYS A 35 8.05 12.45 1.73
CA LYS A 35 8.88 11.24 1.58
C LYS A 35 8.08 10.01 1.15
N ARG A 36 6.85 9.87 1.64
CA ARG A 36 6.03 8.67 1.54
C ARG A 36 4.60 8.92 2.02
N TYR A 37 3.74 7.93 1.85
CA TYR A 37 2.43 7.91 2.49
C TYR A 37 2.49 7.13 3.82
N GLU A 38 1.93 7.69 4.89
CA GLU A 38 1.86 7.06 6.22
C GLU A 38 0.49 6.39 6.42
N GLY A 39 0.46 5.05 6.45
CA GLY A 39 -0.75 4.24 6.55
C GLY A 39 -1.07 3.46 5.28
N GLY A 40 -2.21 2.78 5.28
CA GLY A 40 -2.78 2.12 4.10
C GLY A 40 -3.56 3.11 3.22
N PRO A 41 -3.55 2.95 1.89
CA PRO A 41 -4.47 3.66 0.99
C PRO A 41 -5.90 3.11 1.10
N ASP A 42 -6.86 3.79 0.49
CA ASP A 42 -8.26 3.35 0.49
C ASP A 42 -8.46 2.06 -0.34
N LEU A 43 -7.70 1.93 -1.44
CA LEU A 43 -7.73 0.79 -2.37
C LEU A 43 -6.33 0.50 -2.93
N ILE A 44 -6.02 -0.79 -3.10
CA ILE A 44 -4.79 -1.29 -3.73
C ILE A 44 -5.13 -2.27 -4.85
N ILE A 45 -4.38 -2.20 -5.95
CA ILE A 45 -4.41 -3.19 -7.03
C ILE A 45 -2.96 -3.56 -7.37
N GLU A 46 -2.65 -4.86 -7.31
CA GLU A 46 -1.32 -5.41 -7.61
C GLU A 46 -1.35 -6.20 -8.94
N LEU A 47 -0.38 -5.96 -9.83
CA LEU A 47 -0.22 -6.72 -11.07
C LEU A 47 0.61 -7.97 -10.82
N LEU A 48 -0.07 -9.10 -10.63
CA LEU A 48 0.58 -10.36 -10.30
C LEU A 48 1.45 -10.88 -11.45
N SER A 49 2.76 -11.01 -11.21
CA SER A 49 3.67 -11.75 -12.10
C SER A 49 3.54 -13.25 -11.88
N THR A 50 3.71 -14.05 -12.94
CA THR A 50 3.57 -15.53 -12.87
C THR A 50 4.58 -16.21 -11.93
N GLY A 51 5.65 -15.53 -11.53
CA GLY A 51 6.73 -16.07 -10.69
C GLY A 51 6.64 -15.74 -9.20
N SER A 52 5.81 -14.78 -8.79
CA SER A 52 5.63 -14.41 -7.37
C SER A 52 4.49 -15.22 -6.75
N HIS A 53 4.86 -16.30 -6.06
CA HIS A 53 3.99 -17.34 -5.52
C HIS A 53 2.88 -16.84 -4.57
N LYS A 54 1.79 -17.62 -4.51
CA LYS A 54 0.61 -17.48 -3.60
C LYS A 54 0.93 -17.12 -2.14
N ILE A 55 2.10 -17.47 -1.62
CA ILE A 55 2.49 -17.23 -0.22
C ILE A 55 2.70 -15.72 0.02
N ASP A 56 3.40 -15.03 -0.87
CA ASP A 56 3.62 -13.57 -0.79
C ASP A 56 2.30 -12.78 -0.84
N ARG A 57 1.29 -13.34 -1.53
CA ARG A 57 -0.07 -12.78 -1.58
C ARG A 57 -0.81 -12.86 -0.25
N VAL A 58 -0.66 -13.95 0.50
CA VAL A 58 -1.35 -14.13 1.80
C VAL A 58 -0.78 -13.17 2.84
N ASP A 59 0.56 -13.05 2.87
CA ASP A 59 1.24 -12.17 3.82
C ASP A 59 0.93 -10.70 3.50
N LYS A 60 1.02 -10.30 2.23
CA LYS A 60 0.67 -8.93 1.80
C LYS A 60 -0.80 -8.58 2.05
N PHE A 61 -1.72 -9.48 1.72
CA PHE A 61 -3.15 -9.27 1.98
C PHE A 61 -3.41 -9.02 3.47
N SER A 62 -2.83 -9.85 4.34
CA SER A 62 -3.01 -9.73 5.79
C SER A 62 -2.42 -8.41 6.33
N GLU A 63 -1.31 -7.94 5.77
CA GLU A 63 -0.74 -6.65 6.13
C GLU A 63 -1.62 -5.47 5.69
N TYR A 64 -2.16 -5.51 4.48
CA TYR A 64 -3.04 -4.46 3.96
C TYR A 64 -4.38 -4.42 4.71
N GLU A 65 -4.96 -5.59 5.01
CA GLU A 65 -6.15 -5.70 5.85
C GLU A 65 -5.90 -5.08 7.23
N LYS A 66 -4.75 -5.41 7.85
CA LYS A 66 -4.34 -4.81 9.12
C LYS A 66 -4.12 -3.30 9.04
N ALA A 67 -3.69 -2.80 7.89
CA ALA A 67 -3.53 -1.36 7.63
C ALA A 67 -4.86 -0.63 7.36
N GLY A 68 -5.99 -1.35 7.34
CA GLY A 68 -7.32 -0.80 7.09
C GLY A 68 -7.66 -0.58 5.62
N VAL A 69 -6.88 -1.19 4.70
CA VAL A 69 -7.23 -1.18 3.27
C VAL A 69 -8.49 -2.01 3.08
N LEU A 70 -9.52 -1.40 2.50
CA LEU A 70 -10.85 -2.00 2.44
C LEU A 70 -11.01 -2.99 1.28
N GLU A 71 -10.23 -2.81 0.22
CA GLU A 71 -10.31 -3.60 -1.02
C GLU A 71 -8.89 -3.91 -1.57
N TYR A 72 -8.66 -5.17 -1.93
CA TYR A 72 -7.40 -5.73 -2.46
C TYR A 72 -7.64 -6.72 -3.60
#